data_AF-A0AB73JGX7-F1
#
_entry.id   AF-A0AB73JGX7-F1
#
_cell.length_a   1.000
_cell.length_b   1.000
_cell.length_c   1.000
_cell.angle_alpha   90.00
_cell.angle_beta   90.00
_cell.angle_gamma   90.00
#
_symmetry.space_group_name_H-M   'P 1'
#
loop_
_entity.id
_entity.type
_entity.pdbx_description
1 polymer ?
#
loop_
_entity_poly.entity_id
_entity_poly.type
_entity_poly.pdbx_seq_one_letter_code
_entity_poly.pdbx_strand_id
1 'polypeptide(L)'
;MELHEKESGNVKASEQNKELLLNSLIKITNVEFNNLCENSYKSQSKLLKKAYNRTNSLRKIENLKMKYELFVPHEEYTTTIIPFLYKKVKTNPSVNLYRQASKFLEAYGCVKEAINDRLSTVEVEACFKLYTFEYFSKNTIR
;
A
#
# COMPACT_ATOMS: atom_id res chain seq x y z
N MET A 1 20.06 32.96 15.30
CA MET A 1 20.40 31.53 15.52
C MET A 1 19.15 30.65 15.53
N GLU A 2 18.05 31.07 16.17
CA GLU A 2 16.79 30.30 16.25
C GLU A 2 16.06 30.02 14.92
N LEU A 3 16.25 30.84 13.87
CA LEU A 3 15.62 30.62 12.56
C LEU A 3 16.26 29.44 11.80
N HIS A 4 17.58 29.29 11.86
CA HIS A 4 18.30 28.22 11.18
C HIS A 4 18.06 26.84 11.82
N GLU A 5 17.86 26.79 13.14
CA GLU A 5 17.55 25.54 13.84
C GLU A 5 16.13 25.04 13.55
N LYS A 6 15.16 25.96 13.42
CA LYS A 6 13.79 25.62 13.01
C LYS A 6 13.70 25.13 11.56
N GLU A 7 14.43 25.76 10.63
CA GLU A 7 14.50 25.30 9.24
C GLU A 7 15.21 23.94 9.12
N SER A 8 16.31 23.72 9.86
CA SER A 8 17.01 22.43 9.87
C SER A 8 16.18 21.30 10.46
N GLY A 9 15.38 21.57 11.50
CA GLY A 9 14.47 20.59 12.11
C GLY A 9 13.33 20.19 11.18
N ASN A 10 12.76 21.15 10.44
CA ASN A 10 11.64 20.91 9.52
C ASN A 10 12.06 20.08 8.30
N VAL A 11 13.26 20.34 7.75
CA VAL A 11 13.82 19.55 6.64
C VAL A 11 14.09 18.10 7.04
N LYS A 12 14.65 17.87 8.25
CA LYS A 12 14.89 16.51 8.75
C LYS A 12 13.60 15.70 8.95
N ALA A 13 12.54 16.34 9.43
CA ALA A 13 11.25 15.68 9.61
C ALA A 13 10.57 15.33 8.26
N SER A 14 10.64 16.22 7.27
CA SER A 14 10.16 15.96 5.90
C SER A 14 10.86 14.74 5.28
N GLU A 15 12.19 14.66 5.41
CA GLU A 15 12.96 13.55 4.84
C GLU A 15 12.65 12.20 5.51
N GLN A 16 12.47 12.20 6.83
CA GLN A 16 12.01 11.02 7.57
C GLN A 16 10.60 10.59 7.12
N ASN A 17 9.68 11.54 6.92
CA ASN A 17 8.33 11.23 6.45
C ASN A 17 8.33 10.65 5.02
N LYS A 18 9.18 11.16 4.13
CA LYS A 18 9.37 10.59 2.79
C LYS A 18 9.91 9.17 2.84
N GLU A 19 10.88 8.90 3.71
CA GLU A 19 11.42 7.56 3.92
C GLU A 19 10.35 6.59 4.45
N LEU A 20 9.51 7.03 5.40
CA LEU A 20 8.38 6.25 5.89
C LEU A 20 7.40 5.90 4.76
N LEU A 21 7.11 6.83 3.85
CA LEU A 21 6.28 6.56 2.69
C LEU A 21 6.94 5.54 1.77
N LEU A 22 8.23 5.69 1.43
CA LEU A 22 8.95 4.76 0.58
C LEU A 22 8.98 3.33 1.16
N ASN A 23 9.22 3.20 2.47
CA ASN A 23 9.16 1.93 3.18
C ASN A 23 7.75 1.32 3.14
N SER A 24 6.71 2.13 3.29
CA SER A 24 5.32 1.70 3.18
C SER A 24 4.96 1.24 1.75
N LEU A 25 5.48 1.91 0.72
CA LEU A 25 5.33 1.50 -0.68
C LEU A 25 6.03 0.18 -0.99
N ILE A 26 7.21 -0.06 -0.41
CA ILE A 26 7.88 -1.36 -0.49
C ILE A 26 7.03 -2.45 0.19
N LYS A 27 6.56 -2.20 1.42
CA LYS A 27 5.72 -3.14 2.19
C LYS A 27 4.48 -3.56 1.40
N ILE A 28 3.68 -2.60 0.91
CA ILE A 28 2.44 -2.92 0.20
C ILE A 28 2.69 -3.66 -1.13
N THR A 29 3.79 -3.34 -1.82
CA THR A 29 4.15 -4.02 -3.07
C THR A 29 4.63 -5.46 -2.82
N ASN A 30 5.35 -5.71 -1.73
CA ASN A 30 5.72 -7.05 -1.31
C ASN A 30 4.51 -7.90 -0.92
N VAL A 31 3.53 -7.31 -0.22
CA VAL A 31 2.28 -8.00 0.08
C VAL A 31 1.53 -8.36 -1.20
N GLU A 32 1.40 -7.44 -2.15
CA GLU A 32 0.77 -7.75 -3.44
C GLU A 32 1.54 -8.82 -4.24
N PHE A 33 2.87 -8.80 -4.18
CA PHE A 33 3.70 -9.84 -4.78
C PHE A 33 3.44 -11.21 -4.17
N ASN A 34 3.41 -11.31 -2.84
CA ASN A 34 3.13 -12.56 -2.14
C ASN A 34 1.71 -13.08 -2.47
N ASN A 35 0.72 -12.20 -2.49
CA ASN A 35 -0.64 -12.55 -2.89
C ASN A 35 -0.70 -13.04 -4.35
N LEU A 36 0.10 -12.45 -5.26
CA LEU A 36 0.21 -12.91 -6.64
C LEU A 36 0.88 -14.30 -6.76
N CYS A 37 1.90 -14.57 -5.94
CA CYS A 37 2.59 -15.86 -5.89
C CYS A 37 1.69 -16.99 -5.38
N GLU A 38 0.83 -16.73 -4.39
CA GLU A 38 -0.14 -17.72 -3.89
C GLU A 38 -1.18 -18.11 -4.97
N ASN A 39 -1.41 -17.25 -5.97
CA ASN A 39 -2.47 -17.41 -6.96
C ASN A 39 -1.98 -17.72 -8.39
N SER A 40 -0.66 -17.85 -8.62
CA SER A 40 -0.13 -17.98 -9.98
C SER A 40 1.19 -18.74 -10.06
N TYR A 41 1.27 -19.64 -11.05
CA TYR A 41 2.51 -20.37 -11.40
C TYR A 41 3.46 -19.60 -12.33
N LYS A 42 3.26 -18.29 -12.51
CA LYS A 42 4.15 -17.48 -13.37
C LYS A 42 5.51 -17.28 -12.69
N SER A 43 6.53 -16.96 -13.50
CA SER A 43 7.86 -16.67 -12.96
C SER A 43 7.82 -15.52 -11.95
N GLN A 44 8.62 -15.63 -10.89
CA GLN A 44 8.72 -14.62 -9.83
C GLN A 44 9.05 -13.23 -10.40
N SER A 45 9.95 -13.14 -11.38
CA SER A 45 10.29 -11.88 -12.05
C SER A 45 9.08 -11.19 -12.69
N LYS A 46 8.19 -11.95 -13.35
CA LYS A 46 6.96 -11.42 -13.96
C LYS A 46 5.96 -11.00 -12.89
N LEU A 47 5.82 -11.78 -11.82
CA LEU A 47 4.92 -11.46 -10.71
C LEU A 47 5.40 -10.23 -9.93
N LEU A 48 6.71 -10.07 -9.73
CA LEU A 48 7.31 -8.93 -9.06
C LEU A 48 7.08 -7.63 -9.84
N LYS A 49 7.33 -7.66 -11.16
CA LYS A 49 7.03 -6.52 -12.04
C LYS A 49 5.54 -6.19 -12.06
N LYS A 50 4.68 -7.22 -12.03
CA LYS A 50 3.22 -7.06 -11.99
C LYS A 50 2.76 -6.43 -10.67
N ALA A 51 3.32 -6.84 -9.53
CA ALA A 51 3.03 -6.25 -8.22
C ALA A 51 3.36 -4.76 -8.23
N TYR A 52 4.59 -4.40 -8.61
CA TYR A 52 5.01 -3.00 -8.76
C TYR A 52 4.06 -2.21 -9.66
N ASN A 53 3.72 -2.74 -10.84
CA ASN A 53 2.82 -2.04 -11.78
C ASN A 53 1.40 -1.80 -11.20
N ARG A 54 1.00 -2.57 -10.18
CA ARG A 54 -0.27 -2.43 -9.47
C ARG A 54 -0.20 -1.49 -8.27
N THR A 55 0.99 -1.16 -7.78
CA THR A 55 1.19 -0.35 -6.57
C THR A 55 2.02 0.92 -6.81
N ASN A 56 2.50 1.16 -8.02
CA ASN A 56 3.35 2.32 -8.35
C ASN A 56 2.64 3.68 -8.44
N SER A 57 1.39 3.78 -8.00
CA SER A 57 0.71 5.07 -7.81
C SER A 57 -0.41 4.95 -6.78
N LEU A 58 -0.72 6.06 -6.11
CA LEU A 58 -1.76 6.10 -5.09
C LEU A 58 -3.11 5.61 -5.61
N ARG A 59 -3.54 6.11 -6.79
CA ARG A 59 -4.79 5.68 -7.44
C ARG A 59 -4.86 4.17 -7.66
N LYS A 60 -3.75 3.53 -8.03
CA LYS A 60 -3.73 2.08 -8.24
C LYS A 60 -3.81 1.31 -6.92
N ILE A 61 -3.10 1.78 -5.90
CA ILE A 61 -3.18 1.25 -4.54
C ILE A 61 -4.63 1.32 -4.03
N GLU A 62 -5.30 2.46 -4.18
CA GLU A 62 -6.70 2.65 -3.76
C GLU A 62 -7.65 1.72 -4.51
N ASN A 63 -7.47 1.56 -5.82
CA ASN A 63 -8.24 0.60 -6.62
C ASN A 63 -8.02 -0.84 -6.19
N LEU A 64 -6.80 -1.21 -5.78
CA LEU A 64 -6.53 -2.54 -5.23
C LEU A 64 -7.18 -2.71 -3.86
N LYS A 65 -7.10 -1.70 -2.99
CA LYS A 65 -7.75 -1.69 -1.68
C LYS A 65 -9.25 -2.01 -1.81
N MET A 66 -9.95 -1.31 -2.72
CA MET A 66 -11.38 -1.58 -2.97
C MET A 66 -11.67 -3.03 -3.40
N LYS A 67 -10.74 -3.67 -4.13
CA LYS A 67 -10.88 -5.09 -4.50
C LYS A 67 -10.68 -6.00 -3.31
N TYR A 68 -9.71 -5.71 -2.45
CA TYR A 68 -9.42 -6.52 -1.27
C TYR A 68 -10.51 -6.41 -0.19
N GLU A 69 -11.18 -5.25 -0.07
CA GLU A 69 -12.34 -5.09 0.81
C GLU A 69 -13.49 -6.06 0.49
N LEU A 70 -13.63 -6.51 -0.76
CA LEU A 70 -14.63 -7.52 -1.13
C LEU A 70 -14.38 -8.89 -0.48
N PHE A 71 -13.16 -9.14 -0.01
CA PHE A 71 -12.75 -10.37 0.67
C PHE A 71 -12.67 -10.21 2.19
N VAL A 72 -13.20 -9.13 2.77
CA VAL A 72 -13.41 -9.02 4.21
C VAL A 72 -14.80 -9.61 4.55
N PRO A 73 -14.91 -10.48 5.58
CA PRO A 73 -16.18 -11.06 6.03
C PRO A 73 -17.23 -10.00 6.35
N HIS A 74 -18.49 -10.34 6.09
CA HIS A 74 -19.60 -9.42 6.31
C HIS A 74 -19.81 -9.06 7.79
N GLU A 75 -19.50 -9.99 8.68
CA GLU A 75 -19.70 -9.83 10.14
C GLU A 75 -18.69 -8.86 10.77
N GLU A 76 -17.54 -8.61 10.12
CA GLU A 76 -16.54 -7.63 10.55
C GLU A 76 -16.93 -6.18 10.18
N TYR A 77 -17.98 -5.98 9.37
CA TYR A 77 -18.39 -4.67 8.82
C TYR A 77 -19.59 -4.02 9.52
N THR A 78 -19.86 -4.33 10.79
CA THR A 78 -21.07 -3.85 11.48
C THR A 78 -21.20 -2.32 11.61
N THR A 79 -20.24 -1.50 11.14
CA THR A 79 -20.30 -0.03 11.22
C THR A 79 -20.09 0.76 9.92
N THR A 80 -19.87 0.15 8.75
CA THR A 80 -19.73 0.93 7.50
C THR A 80 -20.61 0.38 6.37
N ILE A 81 -21.43 1.25 5.79
CA ILE A 81 -22.52 0.97 4.82
C ILE A 81 -22.04 0.37 3.47
N ILE A 82 -20.72 0.28 3.25
CA ILE A 82 -20.12 0.00 1.93
C ILE A 82 -20.24 -1.47 1.43
N PRO A 83 -20.28 -2.54 2.25
CA PRO A 83 -20.33 -3.91 1.71
C PRO A 83 -21.68 -4.30 1.08
N PHE A 84 -22.75 -3.54 1.34
CA PHE A 84 -24.12 -3.95 0.98
C PHE A 84 -24.45 -3.79 -0.50
N LEU A 85 -23.79 -2.86 -1.21
CA LEU A 85 -24.14 -2.57 -2.61
C LEU A 85 -23.46 -3.48 -3.64
N TYR A 86 -22.38 -4.19 -3.27
CA TYR A 86 -21.54 -4.91 -4.25
C TYR A 86 -21.60 -6.44 -4.18
N LYS A 87 -22.09 -7.06 -3.10
CA LYS A 87 -22.20 -8.52 -3.01
C LYS A 87 -23.63 -9.00 -3.23
N LYS A 88 -23.89 -9.55 -4.42
CA LYS A 88 -25.13 -10.29 -4.76
C LYS A 88 -25.28 -11.59 -3.96
N VAL A 89 -24.18 -12.14 -3.41
CA VAL A 89 -24.17 -13.39 -2.64
C VAL A 89 -23.47 -13.12 -1.32
N LYS A 90 -24.20 -13.35 -0.21
CA LYS A 90 -23.70 -13.26 1.17
C LYS A 90 -22.90 -14.52 1.54
N THR A 91 -21.89 -14.86 0.74
CA THR A 91 -20.94 -15.91 1.12
C THR A 91 -19.66 -15.28 1.62
N ASN A 92 -19.25 -15.71 2.80
CA ASN A 92 -17.97 -15.32 3.36
C ASN A 92 -16.84 -15.82 2.43
N PRO A 93 -15.80 -15.00 2.22
CA PRO A 93 -14.65 -15.39 1.42
C PRO A 93 -13.93 -16.57 2.08
N SER A 94 -13.14 -17.31 1.29
CA SER A 94 -12.29 -18.35 1.88
C SER A 94 -11.28 -17.74 2.85
N VAL A 95 -10.86 -18.51 3.86
CA VAL A 95 -9.88 -18.07 4.87
C VAL A 95 -8.60 -17.52 4.21
N ASN A 96 -8.15 -18.13 3.11
CA ASN A 96 -6.97 -17.66 2.38
C ASN A 96 -7.20 -16.29 1.72
N LEU A 97 -8.35 -16.06 1.09
CA LEU A 97 -8.68 -14.77 0.47
C LEU A 97 -8.82 -13.66 1.51
N TYR A 98 -9.45 -13.96 2.65
CA TYR A 98 -9.52 -13.04 3.77
C TYR A 98 -8.12 -12.70 4.30
N ARG A 99 -7.28 -13.70 4.55
CA ARG A 99 -5.89 -13.49 5.01
C ARG A 99 -5.08 -12.62 4.06
N GLN A 100 -5.20 -12.84 2.75
CA GLN A 100 -4.55 -12.01 1.73
C GLN A 100 -5.04 -10.56 1.76
N ALA A 101 -6.36 -10.37 1.94
CA ALA A 101 -6.97 -9.06 2.05
C ALA A 101 -6.56 -8.33 3.33
N SER A 102 -6.61 -8.97 4.50
CA SER A 102 -6.23 -8.35 5.76
C SER A 102 -4.78 -7.84 5.73
N LYS A 103 -3.84 -8.65 5.21
CA LYS A 103 -2.44 -8.23 5.04
C LYS A 103 -2.29 -7.03 4.10
N PHE A 104 -3.05 -7.00 3.00
CA PHE A 104 -3.00 -5.88 2.06
C PHE A 104 -3.59 -4.61 2.67
N LEU A 105 -4.72 -4.72 3.37
CA LEU A 105 -5.41 -3.60 4.00
C LEU A 105 -4.60 -3.02 5.16
N GLU A 106 -3.90 -3.85 5.93
CA GLU A 106 -2.94 -3.39 6.95
C GLU A 106 -1.79 -2.60 6.32
N ALA A 107 -1.19 -3.12 5.25
CA ALA A 107 -0.12 -2.41 4.53
C ALA A 107 -0.61 -1.10 3.88
N TYR A 108 -1.85 -1.06 3.40
CA TYR A 108 -2.51 0.16 2.94
C TYR A 108 -2.67 1.19 4.06
N GLY A 109 -3.01 0.75 5.27
CA GLY A 109 -3.04 1.60 6.46
C GLY A 109 -1.72 2.34 6.68
N CYS A 110 -0.58 1.64 6.59
CA CYS A 110 0.74 2.25 6.69
C CYS A 110 0.99 3.33 5.62
N VAL A 111 0.58 3.07 4.37
CA VAL A 111 0.69 4.08 3.29
C VAL A 111 -0.16 5.31 3.61
N LYS A 112 -1.38 5.13 4.09
CA LYS A 112 -2.26 6.24 4.46
C LYS A 112 -1.70 7.05 5.62
N GLU A 113 -1.21 6.40 6.68
CA GLU A 113 -0.59 7.06 7.83
C GLU A 113 0.69 7.81 7.45
N ALA A 114 1.50 7.28 6.52
CA ALA A 114 2.70 7.94 6.04
C ALA A 114 2.40 9.22 5.24
N ILE A 115 1.24 9.27 4.57
CA ILE A 115 0.79 10.44 3.81
C ILE A 115 0.08 11.44 4.73
N ASN A 116 -0.81 10.96 5.60
CA ASN A 116 -1.78 11.80 6.31
C ASN A 116 -1.09 12.79 7.25
N ASP A 117 -1.36 14.09 7.05
CA ASP A 117 -0.84 15.22 7.82
C ASP A 117 0.69 15.34 7.90
N ARG A 118 1.43 14.49 7.17
CA ARG A 118 2.90 14.38 7.21
C ARG A 118 3.59 14.83 5.94
N LEU A 119 2.92 14.72 4.79
CA LEU A 119 3.46 15.04 3.48
C LEU A 119 2.46 15.85 2.67
N SER A 120 2.97 16.88 2.00
CA SER A 120 2.21 17.59 0.96
C SER A 120 2.04 16.73 -0.29
N THR A 121 1.06 17.07 -1.14
CA THR A 121 0.85 16.39 -2.43
C THR A 121 2.11 16.35 -3.29
N VAL A 122 2.90 17.43 -3.28
CA VAL A 122 4.15 17.53 -4.05
C VAL A 122 5.20 16.53 -3.54
N GLU A 123 5.31 16.37 -2.22
CA GLU A 123 6.26 15.40 -1.63
C GLU A 123 5.83 13.96 -1.86
N VAL A 124 4.53 13.68 -1.83
CA VAL A 124 3.98 12.37 -2.20
C VAL A 124 4.30 12.05 -3.66
N GLU A 125 4.08 12.99 -4.58
CA GLU A 125 4.45 12.83 -5.98
C GLU A 125 5.95 12.61 -6.17
N ALA A 126 6.79 13.35 -5.44
CA ALA A 126 8.24 13.17 -5.46
C ALA A 126 8.64 11.76 -5.01
N CYS A 127 8.01 11.23 -3.95
CA CYS A 127 8.22 9.86 -3.50
C CYS A 127 7.84 8.84 -4.57
N PHE A 128 6.70 9.00 -5.26
CA PHE A 128 6.32 8.11 -6.36
C PHE A 128 7.24 8.21 -7.59
N LYS A 129 7.82 9.39 -7.86
CA LYS A 129 8.84 9.55 -8.90
C LYS A 129 10.14 8.80 -8.54
N LEU A 130 10.55 8.82 -7.27
CA LEU A 130 11.70 8.06 -6.77
C LEU A 130 11.43 6.55 -6.73
N TYR A 131 10.20 6.15 -6.40
CA TYR A 131 9.75 4.78 -6.28
C TYR A 131 9.62 4.09 -7.65
N THR A 132 10.73 3.96 -8.37
CA THR A 132 10.83 3.23 -9.63
C THR A 132 10.87 1.72 -9.38
N PHE A 133 10.69 0.92 -10.44
CA PHE A 133 10.85 -0.53 -10.33
C PHE A 133 12.27 -0.91 -9.91
N GLU A 134 13.28 -0.19 -10.41
CA GLU A 134 14.67 -0.42 -10.03
C GLU A 134 14.87 -0.13 -8.54
N TYR A 135 14.39 1.02 -8.06
CA TYR A 135 14.42 1.36 -6.63
C TYR A 135 13.75 0.27 -5.79
N PHE A 136 12.54 -0.15 -6.16
CA PHE A 136 11.84 -1.23 -5.49
C PHE A 136 12.66 -2.53 -5.49
N SER A 137 13.14 -2.98 -6.65
CA SER A 137 13.88 -4.24 -6.78
C SER A 137 15.20 -4.31 -6.01
N LYS A 138 15.83 -3.15 -5.74
CA LYS A 138 17.04 -3.07 -4.90
C LYS A 138 16.71 -3.09 -3.41
N ASN A 139 15.52 -2.63 -3.03
CA ASN A 139 15.08 -2.50 -1.64
C ASN A 139 14.00 -3.51 -1.25
N THR A 140 13.67 -4.47 -2.13
CA THR A 140 12.82 -5.61 -1.80
C THR A 140 13.52 -6.47 -0.76
N ILE A 141 12.94 -6.54 0.43
CA ILE A 141 13.29 -7.57 1.42
C ILE A 141 12.91 -8.92 0.79
N ARG A 142 13.91 -9.75 0.50
CA ARG A 142 13.74 -11.14 0.06
C ARG A 142 13.33 -12.03 1.23
#